data_AF-A0A0W0ZLL0-F1
#
_entry.id   AF-A0A0W0ZLL0-F1
#
_cell.length_a   1.000
_cell.length_b   1.000
_cell.length_c   1.000
_cell.angle_alpha   90.00
_cell.angle_beta   90.00
_cell.angle_gamma   90.00
#
_symmetry.space_group_name_H-M   'P 1'
#
loop_
_entity.id
_entity.type
_entity.pdbx_description
1 polymer ?
#
loop_
_entity_poly.entity_id
_entity_poly.type
_entity_poly.pdbx_seq_one_letter_code
_entity_poly.pdbx_strand_id
1 'polypeptide(L)'
;MDFAKKEWLDGLSHFSDEILNKVIIDCRDHCEMPPTLPQMIGFCRDIKKQNAFYAAPEKYQPASKEVVEDNIRQCKAFLFK
;
A
#
# COMPACT_ATOMS: atom_id res chain seq x y z
N MET A 1 4.84 5.82 -33.14
CA MET A 1 4.68 6.04 -31.68
C MET A 1 3.51 5.24 -31.10
N ASP A 2 2.58 4.77 -31.92
CA ASP A 2 1.31 4.21 -31.45
C ASP A 2 1.46 2.85 -30.77
N PHE A 3 2.45 2.06 -31.18
CA PHE A 3 2.77 0.80 -30.51
C PHE A 3 3.09 1.01 -29.03
N ALA A 4 4.03 1.90 -28.70
CA ALA A 4 4.40 2.16 -27.32
C ALA A 4 3.21 2.69 -26.50
N LYS A 5 2.43 3.63 -27.05
CA LYS A 5 1.23 4.13 -26.36
C LYS A 5 0.22 3.02 -26.07
N LYS A 6 0.02 2.11 -27.03
CA LYS A 6 -0.88 0.96 -26.87
C LYS A 6 -0.37 -0.01 -25.79
N GLU A 7 0.91 -0.39 -25.83
CA GLU A 7 1.50 -1.28 -24.83
C GLU A 7 1.39 -0.71 -23.41
N TRP A 8 1.61 0.59 -23.26
CA TRP A 8 1.47 1.27 -21.96
C TRP A 8 0.02 1.33 -21.50
N LEU A 9 -0.93 1.64 -22.39
CA LEU A 9 -2.35 1.64 -22.07
C LEU A 9 -2.82 0.23 -21.65
N ASP A 10 -2.47 -0.78 -22.43
CA ASP A 10 -2.85 -2.16 -22.18
C ASP A 10 -2.22 -2.66 -20.87
N GLY A 11 -0.92 -2.43 -20.65
CA GLY A 11 -0.18 -2.89 -19.47
C GLY A 11 -0.59 -2.21 -18.16
N LEU A 12 -1.09 -0.97 -18.20
CA LEU A 12 -1.51 -0.22 -17.02
C LEU A 12 -3.03 -0.22 -16.79
N SER A 13 -3.82 -0.73 -17.74
CA SER A 13 -5.30 -0.76 -17.70
C SER A 13 -5.91 -1.42 -16.45
N HIS A 14 -5.16 -2.29 -15.77
CA HIS A 14 -5.61 -3.02 -14.59
C HIS A 14 -5.41 -2.28 -13.26
N PHE A 15 -4.82 -1.07 -13.29
CA PHE A 15 -4.60 -0.22 -12.12
C PHE A 15 -5.57 0.96 -12.13
N SER A 16 -5.99 1.41 -10.95
CA SER A 16 -6.83 2.60 -10.83
C SER A 16 -6.02 3.88 -11.03
N ASP A 17 -6.68 4.95 -11.47
CA ASP A 17 -6.07 6.27 -11.64
C ASP A 17 -5.42 6.77 -10.35
N GLU A 18 -5.97 6.43 -9.19
CA GLU A 18 -5.38 6.76 -7.88
C GLU A 18 -3.99 6.13 -7.70
N ILE A 19 -3.85 4.84 -8.00
CA ILE A 19 -2.58 4.13 -7.92
C ILE A 19 -1.60 4.72 -8.94
N LEU A 20 -2.05 4.93 -10.18
CA LEU A 20 -1.22 5.49 -11.24
C LEU A 20 -0.68 6.87 -10.87
N ASN A 21 -1.54 7.79 -10.42
CA ASN A 21 -1.13 9.14 -10.03
C ASN A 21 -0.12 9.11 -8.87
N LYS A 22 -0.33 8.24 -7.88
CA LYS A 22 0.60 8.10 -6.76
C LYS A 22 1.97 7.59 -7.22
N VAL A 23 2.00 6.53 -8.03
CA VAL A 23 3.25 6.00 -8.59
C VAL A 23 3.95 7.03 -9.48
N ILE A 24 3.22 7.81 -10.29
CA ILE A 24 3.80 8.85 -11.14
C ILE A 24 4.51 9.92 -10.29
N ILE A 25 3.88 10.38 -9.21
CA ILE A 25 4.47 11.35 -8.29
C ILE A 25 5.72 10.75 -7.62
N ASP A 26 5.60 9.53 -7.08
CA ASP A 26 6.73 8.85 -6.43
C ASP A 26 7.91 8.66 -7.38
N CYS A 27 7.66 8.25 -8.63
CA CYS A 27 8.71 8.08 -9.64
C CYS A 27 9.36 9.41 -10.01
N ARG A 28 8.57 10.49 -10.16
CA ARG A 28 9.11 11.82 -10.48
C ARG A 28 10.05 12.32 -9.40
N ASP A 29 9.73 12.05 -8.13
CA ASP A 29 10.45 12.61 -7.00
C ASP A 29 11.67 11.75 -6.61
N HIS A 30 11.67 10.45 -6.92
CA HIS A 30 12.70 9.50 -6.44
C HIS A 30 13.47 8.73 -7.52
N CYS A 31 12.98 8.67 -8.77
CA CYS A 31 13.70 7.99 -9.84
C CYS A 31 14.64 8.96 -10.58
N GLU A 32 15.90 8.56 -10.74
CA GLU A 32 16.87 9.32 -11.54
C GLU A 32 16.48 9.41 -13.03
N MET A 33 15.72 8.42 -13.53
CA MET A 33 15.30 8.29 -14.92
C MET A 33 13.83 7.84 -15.01
N PRO A 34 13.10 8.18 -16.10
CA PRO A 34 11.76 7.69 -16.31
C PRO A 34 11.69 6.15 -16.28
N PRO A 35 10.71 5.57 -15.58
CA PRO A 35 10.62 4.12 -15.46
C PRO A 35 10.29 3.47 -16.80
N THR A 36 10.80 2.26 -17.00
CA THR A 36 10.31 1.36 -18.06
C THR A 36 8.92 0.83 -17.70
N LEU A 37 8.13 0.40 -18.70
CA LEU A 37 6.80 -0.16 -18.46
C LEU A 37 6.81 -1.32 -17.43
N PRO A 38 7.75 -2.30 -17.48
CA PRO A 38 7.82 -3.34 -16.45
C PRO A 38 8.09 -2.80 -15.04
N GLN A 39 8.94 -1.78 -14.90
CA GLN A 39 9.21 -1.15 -13.61
C GLN A 39 7.95 -0.43 -13.09
N MET A 40 7.25 0.29 -13.95
CA MET A 40 5.99 0.97 -13.62
C MET A 40 4.93 -0.02 -13.11
N ILE A 41 4.77 -1.16 -13.79
CA ILE A 41 3.86 -2.23 -13.40
C ILE A 41 4.25 -2.79 -12.01
N GLY A 42 5.55 -2.93 -11.74
CA GLY A 42 6.07 -3.32 -10.43
C GLY A 42 5.65 -2.36 -9.32
N PHE A 43 5.91 -1.06 -9.51
CA PHE A 43 5.55 -0.03 -8.54
C PHE A 43 4.04 0.03 -8.27
N CYS A 44 3.22 -0.07 -9.32
CA CYS A 44 1.77 -0.10 -9.17
C CYS A 44 1.30 -1.32 -8.35
N ARG A 45 1.94 -2.48 -8.54
CA ARG A 45 1.64 -3.69 -7.77
C ARG A 45 2.00 -3.53 -6.30
N ASP A 46 3.13 -2.91 -6.00
CA ASP A 46 3.60 -2.71 -4.62
C ASP A 46 2.68 -1.75 -3.85
N ILE A 47 2.26 -0.64 -4.45
CA ILE A 47 1.28 0.28 -3.84
C ILE A 47 -0.08 -0.41 -3.66
N LYS A 48 -0.56 -1.13 -4.67
CA LYS A 48 -1.81 -1.89 -4.57
C LYS A 48 -1.77 -2.89 -3.41
N LYS A 49 -0.63 -3.55 -3.24
CA LYS A 49 -0.40 -4.50 -2.14
C LYS A 49 -0.45 -3.79 -0.79
N GLN A 50 0.27 -2.67 -0.62
CA GLN A 50 0.26 -1.89 0.63
C GLN A 50 -1.16 -1.47 1.05
N ASN A 51 -1.96 -0.99 0.10
CA ASN A 51 -3.33 -0.55 0.38
C ASN A 51 -4.26 -1.72 0.77
N ALA A 52 -4.03 -2.93 0.24
CA ALA A 52 -4.82 -4.10 0.59
C ALA A 52 -4.57 -4.61 2.01
N PHE A 53 -3.36 -4.46 2.55
CA PHE A 53 -3.03 -4.91 3.91
C PHE A 53 -3.54 -3.97 5.00
N TYR A 54 -3.70 -2.68 4.69
CA TYR A 54 -4.09 -1.66 5.66
C TYR A 54 -5.48 -1.10 5.36
N ALA A 55 -6.48 -1.98 5.28
CA ALA A 55 -7.88 -1.54 5.36
C ALA A 55 -8.20 -1.27 6.83
N ALA A 56 -8.01 -0.03 7.29
CA ALA A 56 -8.59 0.38 8.57
C ALA A 56 -10.11 0.16 8.48
N PRO A 57 -10.72 -0.58 9.40
CA PRO A 57 -12.15 -0.83 9.34
C PRO A 57 -12.89 0.51 9.39
N GLU A 58 -13.84 0.68 8.48
CA GLU A 58 -14.65 1.91 8.31
C GLU A 58 -15.40 2.31 9.60
N LYS A 59 -15.60 1.34 10.51
CA LYS A 59 -16.24 1.52 11.81
C LYS A 59 -15.26 1.20 12.92
N TYR A 60 -15.06 2.19 13.80
CA TYR A 60 -14.35 1.99 15.06
C TYR A 60 -15.08 0.94 15.92
N GLN A 61 -14.37 -0.14 16.25
CA GLN A 61 -14.83 -1.14 17.21
C GLN A 61 -13.98 -1.01 18.48
N PRO A 62 -14.58 -0.63 19.63
CA PRO A 62 -13.85 -0.59 20.88
C PRO A 62 -13.37 -2.00 21.25
N ALA A 63 -12.13 -2.12 21.71
CA ALA A 63 -11.58 -3.38 22.19
C ALA A 63 -12.36 -3.90 23.41
N SER A 64 -12.47 -5.23 23.54
CA SER A 64 -13.07 -5.85 24.72
C SER A 64 -12.28 -5.46 25.97
N LYS A 65 -12.96 -4.86 26.96
CA LYS A 65 -12.33 -4.42 28.21
C LYS A 65 -11.62 -5.56 28.92
N GLU A 66 -12.26 -6.73 29.00
CA GLU A 66 -11.72 -7.91 29.66
C GLU A 66 -10.40 -8.37 29.03
N VAL A 67 -10.34 -8.41 27.69
CA VAL A 67 -9.13 -8.77 26.95
C VAL A 67 -8.03 -7.74 27.16
N VAL A 68 -8.36 -6.45 27.16
CA VAL A 68 -7.38 -5.37 27.40
C VAL A 68 -6.80 -5.46 28.80
N GLU A 69 -7.63 -5.68 29.82
CA GLU A 69 -7.19 -5.79 31.20
C GLU A 69 -6.29 -7.00 31.44
N ASP A 70 -6.63 -8.17 30.87
CA ASP A 70 -5.83 -9.38 30.97
C ASP A 70 -4.44 -9.21 30.32
N ASN A 71 -4.41 -8.66 29.10
CA ASN A 71 -3.13 -8.40 28.41
C ASN A 71 -2.26 -7.38 29.15
N ILE A 72 -2.84 -6.29 29.67
CA ILE A 72 -2.10 -5.31 30.48
C ILE A 72 -1.53 -5.97 31.74
N ARG A 73 -2.31 -6.86 32.38
CA ARG A 73 -1.87 -7.59 33.57
C ARG A 73 -0.67 -8.48 33.27
N GLN A 74 -0.72 -9.23 32.17
CA GLN A 74 0.37 -10.10 31.72
C GLN A 74 1.64 -9.28 31.40
N CYS A 75 1.49 -8.17 30.67
CA CYS A 75 2.62 -7.26 30.38
C CYS A 75 3.27 -6.74 31.66
N LYS A 76 2.47 -6.30 32.64
CA LYS A 76 2.99 -5.84 33.94
C LYS A 76 3.72 -6.96 34.69
N ALA A 77 3.19 -8.18 34.69
CA ALA A 77 3.84 -9.32 35.32
C ALA A 77 5.19 -9.68 34.69
N PHE A 78 5.34 -9.48 33.38
CA PHE A 78 6.61 -9.67 32.69
C PHE A 78 7.62 -8.55 32.94
N LEU A 79 7.16 -7.30 33.00
CA LEU A 79 8.03 -6.12 33.10
C LEU A 79 8.52 -5.84 34.52
N PHE A 80 7.73 -6.19 35.55
CA PHE A 80 8.05 -5.91 36.96
C PHE A 80 8.49 -7.17 37.71
N LYS A 81 9.19 -8.08 37.02
CA LYS A 81 9.76 -9.30 37.60
C LYS A 81 11.10 -9.05 38.27
#